data_AF-A0A1C2C2W2-F1
#
_entry.id   AF-A0A1C2C2W2-F1
#
_cell.length_a   1.000
_cell.length_b   1.000
_cell.length_c   1.000
_cell.angle_alpha   90.00
_cell.angle_beta   90.00
_cell.angle_gamma   90.00
#
_symmetry.space_group_name_H-M   'P 1'
#
loop_
_entity.id
_entity.type
_entity.pdbx_description
1 polymer ?
#
loop_
_entity_poly.entity_id
_entity_poly.type
_entity_poly.pdbx_seq_one_letter_code
_entity_poly.pdbx_strand_id
1 'polypeptide(L)'
;MFSGIKEDIRSVFDRDPAARSTFEVLTTYPGLHAIWLHRLSHKLWQANWKWLARWLSTIGRWLTGVEIHPGARIGRRFFIDHGMGVVIGETAEIGDDCTLYHGVTLGGTSWSPGKRHPTLGKGVVIGAGAKVLGPLYVGENARIGSNAVVVKDVPAGATVIGIPGRIVAKADAETSAQRQQMAKKFGFDAYAVSADNPDPVANAIGSLLDHIHFLDNKVTELCQNVNQLGGNVCSELPQVKIDEAEFKLAEQRAAEQRRKEDESASA
;
A
#
# COMPACT_ATOMS: atom_id res chain seq x y z
N MET A 1 0.00 5.12 -33.31
CA MET A 1 0.93 4.13 -32.70
C MET A 1 2.23 4.81 -32.31
N PHE A 2 2.92 5.50 -33.22
CA PHE A 2 4.15 6.25 -32.92
C PHE A 2 3.99 7.39 -31.91
N SER A 3 2.86 8.10 -31.92
CA SER A 3 2.56 9.14 -30.91
C SER A 3 2.47 8.57 -29.50
N GLY A 4 1.81 7.42 -29.34
CA GLY A 4 1.68 6.73 -28.05
C GLY A 4 3.02 6.26 -27.50
N ILE A 5 3.90 5.69 -28.33
CA ILE A 5 5.24 5.25 -27.90
C ILE A 5 6.06 6.44 -27.40
N LYS A 6 6.01 7.59 -28.09
CA LYS A 6 6.70 8.81 -27.63
C LYS A 6 6.16 9.31 -26.29
N GLU A 7 4.86 9.25 -26.07
CA GLU A 7 4.25 9.61 -24.79
C GLU A 7 4.63 8.65 -23.67
N ASP A 8 4.61 7.34 -23.93
CA ASP A 8 4.99 6.32 -22.97
C ASP A 8 6.47 6.50 -22.56
N ILE A 9 7.38 6.72 -23.51
CA ILE A 9 8.80 7.00 -23.23
C ILE A 9 8.97 8.27 -22.40
N ARG A 10 8.26 9.36 -22.73
CA ARG A 10 8.32 10.60 -21.94
C ARG A 10 7.85 10.38 -20.50
N SER A 11 6.79 9.59 -20.32
CA SER A 11 6.29 9.28 -18.98
C SER A 11 7.30 8.53 -18.11
N VAL A 12 8.24 7.80 -18.71
CA VAL A 12 9.35 7.18 -17.96
C VAL A 12 10.29 8.25 -17.42
N PHE A 13 10.72 9.21 -18.23
CA PHE A 13 11.61 10.29 -17.77
C PHE A 13 10.99 11.17 -16.68
N ASP A 14 9.66 11.32 -16.69
CA ASP A 14 8.95 12.09 -15.67
C ASP A 14 8.84 11.36 -14.32
N ARG A 15 8.98 10.03 -14.30
CA ARG A 15 8.65 9.19 -13.14
C ARG A 15 9.80 8.35 -12.61
N ASP A 16 10.76 8.02 -13.45
CA ASP A 16 11.91 7.20 -13.11
C ASP A 16 13.21 8.03 -13.22
N PRO A 17 13.78 8.45 -12.07
CA PRO A 17 15.05 9.17 -12.03
C PRO A 17 16.24 8.37 -12.60
N ALA A 18 16.13 7.05 -12.75
CA ALA A 18 17.20 6.21 -13.28
C ALA A 18 17.26 6.22 -14.82
N ALA A 19 16.22 6.73 -15.50
CA ALA A 19 16.16 6.79 -16.95
C ALA A 19 17.12 7.87 -17.51
N ARG A 20 18.23 7.46 -18.13
CA ARG A 20 19.24 8.43 -18.63
C ARG A 20 19.07 8.78 -20.09
N SER A 21 18.62 7.84 -20.93
CA SER A 21 18.55 8.05 -22.38
C SER A 21 17.38 7.31 -23.03
N THR A 22 16.89 7.83 -24.16
CA THR A 22 15.77 7.20 -24.89
C THR A 22 16.14 5.82 -25.42
N PHE A 23 17.40 5.60 -25.78
CA PHE A 23 17.88 4.30 -26.25
C PHE A 23 17.82 3.25 -25.14
N GLU A 24 18.25 3.61 -23.92
CA GLU A 24 18.11 2.77 -22.73
C GLU A 24 16.62 2.47 -22.46
N VAL A 25 15.77 3.49 -22.40
CA VAL A 25 14.32 3.29 -22.20
C VAL A 25 13.70 2.36 -23.25
N LEU A 26 14.10 2.50 -24.51
CA LEU A 26 13.59 1.67 -25.59
C LEU A 26 14.08 0.21 -25.51
N THR A 27 15.28 -0.05 -24.99
CA THR A 27 15.93 -1.36 -25.05
C THR A 27 15.89 -2.14 -23.75
N THR A 28 15.78 -1.49 -22.59
CA THR A 28 15.95 -2.12 -21.26
C THR A 28 14.77 -1.93 -20.31
N TYR A 29 13.62 -1.40 -20.75
CA TYR A 29 12.43 -1.24 -19.91
C TYR A 29 11.37 -2.31 -20.20
N PRO A 30 11.37 -3.44 -19.46
CA PRO A 30 10.45 -4.55 -19.72
C PRO A 30 8.99 -4.15 -19.53
N GLY A 31 8.69 -3.19 -18.64
CA GLY A 31 7.35 -2.66 -18.44
C GLY A 31 6.78 -2.00 -19.69
N LEU A 32 7.57 -1.19 -20.41
CA LEU A 32 7.15 -0.59 -21.68
C LEU A 32 6.97 -1.65 -22.78
N HIS A 33 7.89 -2.61 -22.86
CA HIS A 33 7.79 -3.71 -23.83
C HIS A 33 6.49 -4.50 -23.61
N ALA A 34 6.14 -4.81 -22.36
CA ALA A 34 4.92 -5.50 -22.00
C ALA A 34 3.67 -4.71 -22.43
N ILE A 35 3.66 -3.38 -22.20
CA ILE A 35 2.57 -2.50 -22.61
C ILE A 35 2.40 -2.50 -24.13
N TRP A 36 3.49 -2.38 -24.90
CA TRP A 36 3.41 -2.34 -26.36
C TRP A 36 2.94 -3.68 -26.95
N LEU A 37 3.44 -4.80 -26.43
CA LEU A 37 2.97 -6.14 -26.81
C LEU A 37 1.50 -6.33 -26.42
N HIS A 38 1.09 -5.87 -25.23
CA HIS A 38 -0.32 -5.88 -24.84
C HIS A 38 -1.18 -5.04 -25.79
N ARG A 39 -0.77 -3.83 -26.17
CA ARG A 39 -1.56 -3.00 -27.10
C ARG A 39 -1.74 -3.68 -28.47
N LEU A 40 -0.78 -4.47 -28.93
CA LEU A 40 -0.93 -5.31 -30.12
C LEU A 40 -1.87 -6.50 -29.87
N SER A 41 -1.66 -7.23 -28.77
CA SER A 41 -2.49 -8.36 -28.35
C SER A 41 -3.96 -7.96 -28.13
N HIS A 42 -4.22 -6.79 -27.55
CA HIS A 42 -5.54 -6.23 -27.33
C HIS A 42 -6.26 -5.95 -28.66
N LYS A 43 -5.57 -5.42 -29.67
CA LYS A 43 -6.16 -5.24 -31.01
C LYS A 43 -6.58 -6.57 -31.63
N LEU A 44 -5.73 -7.60 -31.53
CA LEU A 44 -6.08 -8.96 -31.97
C LEU A 44 -7.27 -9.52 -31.20
N TRP A 45 -7.33 -9.25 -29.89
CA TRP A 45 -8.46 -9.64 -29.05
C TRP A 45 -9.77 -8.97 -29.50
N GLN A 46 -9.75 -7.67 -29.80
CA GLN A 46 -10.93 -6.94 -30.32
C GLN A 46 -11.32 -7.41 -31.72
N ALA A 47 -10.37 -7.80 -32.57
CA ALA A 47 -10.61 -8.39 -33.89
C ALA A 47 -11.11 -9.85 -33.84
N ASN A 48 -11.45 -10.37 -32.65
CA ASN A 48 -11.91 -11.73 -32.39
C ASN A 48 -10.87 -12.85 -32.66
N TRP A 49 -9.59 -12.50 -32.82
CA TRP A 49 -8.50 -13.46 -32.98
C TRP A 49 -7.97 -13.88 -31.59
N LYS A 50 -8.86 -14.47 -30.79
CA LYS A 50 -8.67 -14.68 -29.34
C LYS A 50 -7.47 -15.56 -29.02
N TRP A 51 -7.26 -16.64 -29.77
CA TRP A 51 -6.12 -17.54 -29.58
C TRP A 51 -4.79 -16.82 -29.83
N LEU A 52 -4.68 -16.10 -30.95
CA LEU A 52 -3.45 -15.38 -31.30
C LEU A 52 -3.14 -14.27 -30.30
N ALA A 53 -4.18 -13.56 -29.83
CA ALA A 53 -4.05 -12.58 -28.78
C ALA A 53 -3.49 -13.18 -27.49
N ARG A 54 -4.01 -14.33 -27.05
CA ARG A 54 -3.50 -15.05 -25.86
C ARG A 54 -2.07 -15.53 -26.06
N TRP A 55 -1.77 -16.13 -27.21
CA TRP A 55 -0.42 -16.60 -27.52
C TRP A 55 0.61 -15.46 -27.49
N LEU A 56 0.28 -14.31 -28.08
CA LEU A 56 1.15 -13.12 -28.04
C LEU A 56 1.31 -12.56 -26.61
N SER A 57 0.24 -12.57 -25.81
CA SER A 57 0.31 -12.18 -24.39
C SER A 57 1.23 -13.12 -23.59
N THR A 58 1.20 -14.43 -23.86
CA THR A 58 2.11 -15.40 -23.24
C THR A 58 3.57 -15.13 -23.62
N ILE A 59 3.85 -14.79 -24.89
CA ILE A 59 5.21 -14.39 -25.30
C ILE A 59 5.65 -13.13 -24.55
N GLY A 60 4.78 -12.14 -24.44
CA GLY A 60 5.05 -10.93 -23.65
C GLY A 60 5.40 -11.26 -22.19
N ARG A 61 4.64 -12.16 -21.57
CA ARG A 61 4.93 -12.66 -20.22
C ARG A 61 6.31 -13.32 -20.12
N TRP A 62 6.69 -14.17 -21.07
CA TRP A 62 8.00 -14.84 -21.05
C TRP A 62 9.17 -13.87 -21.21
N LEU A 63 9.03 -12.86 -22.06
CA LEU A 63 10.10 -11.89 -22.32
C LEU A 63 10.25 -10.85 -21.22
N THR A 64 9.17 -10.49 -20.54
CA THR A 64 9.14 -9.32 -19.63
C THR A 64 8.86 -9.66 -18.17
N GLY A 65 8.34 -10.85 -17.86
CA GLY A 65 7.85 -11.20 -16.53
C GLY A 65 6.52 -10.52 -16.15
N VAL A 66 5.91 -9.76 -17.06
CA VAL A 66 4.63 -9.06 -16.87
C VAL A 66 3.51 -9.84 -17.55
N GLU A 67 2.50 -10.26 -16.81
CA GLU A 67 1.30 -10.90 -17.35
C GLU A 67 0.17 -9.89 -17.51
N ILE A 68 -0.21 -9.59 -18.76
CA ILE A 68 -1.36 -8.72 -19.07
C ILE A 68 -2.32 -9.49 -19.95
N HIS A 69 -3.52 -9.78 -19.45
CA HIS A 69 -4.55 -10.43 -20.25
C HIS A 69 -4.94 -9.54 -21.45
N PRO A 70 -5.11 -10.11 -22.67
CA PRO A 70 -5.45 -9.31 -23.86
C PRO A 70 -6.75 -8.53 -23.74
N GLY A 71 -7.70 -9.01 -22.92
CA GLY A 71 -8.98 -8.34 -22.67
C GLY A 71 -8.90 -7.09 -21.78
N ALA A 72 -7.81 -6.89 -21.04
CA ALA A 72 -7.64 -5.74 -20.16
C ALA A 72 -7.66 -4.44 -20.98
N ARG A 73 -8.19 -3.36 -20.39
CA ARG A 73 -8.24 -2.04 -21.02
C ARG A 73 -7.25 -1.12 -20.33
N ILE A 74 -6.29 -0.59 -21.08
CA ILE A 74 -5.21 0.25 -20.56
C ILE A 74 -5.20 1.61 -21.24
N GLY A 75 -5.30 2.66 -20.43
CA GLY A 75 -5.20 4.06 -20.82
C GLY A 75 -3.82 4.47 -21.34
N ARG A 76 -3.60 5.78 -21.46
CA ARG A 76 -2.38 6.41 -21.96
C ARG A 76 -1.37 6.62 -20.84
N ARG A 77 -0.07 6.62 -21.17
CA ARG A 77 1.02 6.91 -20.21
C ARG A 77 0.93 6.03 -18.96
N PHE A 78 0.50 4.79 -19.18
CA PHE A 78 0.53 3.76 -18.17
C PHE A 78 1.98 3.34 -17.98
N PHE A 79 2.45 3.34 -16.75
CA PHE A 79 3.85 3.02 -16.44
C PHE A 79 3.90 1.78 -15.55
N ILE A 80 4.71 0.81 -15.94
CA ILE A 80 5.02 -0.35 -15.11
C ILE A 80 6.51 -0.28 -14.80
N ASP A 81 6.84 -0.03 -13.54
CA ASP A 81 8.21 0.05 -13.07
C ASP A 81 8.70 -1.31 -12.58
N HIS A 82 9.93 -1.67 -12.98
CA HIS A 82 10.58 -2.98 -12.83
C HIS A 82 9.85 -4.18 -13.49
N GLY A 83 8.52 -4.21 -13.50
CA GLY A 83 7.68 -5.14 -14.28
C GLY A 83 7.52 -6.55 -13.71
N MET A 84 8.56 -7.14 -13.12
CA MET A 84 8.56 -8.55 -12.74
C MET A 84 7.37 -8.92 -11.83
N GLY A 85 6.63 -9.96 -12.20
CA GLY A 85 5.53 -10.50 -11.38
C GLY A 85 4.27 -9.63 -11.35
N VAL A 86 4.15 -8.63 -12.22
CA VAL A 86 2.90 -7.89 -12.40
C VAL A 86 1.88 -8.78 -13.11
N VAL A 87 0.65 -8.83 -12.59
CA VAL A 87 -0.45 -9.64 -13.14
C VAL A 87 -1.71 -8.77 -13.29
N ILE A 88 -2.18 -8.60 -14.52
CA ILE A 88 -3.36 -7.80 -14.86
C ILE A 88 -4.40 -8.69 -15.53
N GLY A 89 -5.53 -8.90 -14.85
CA GLY A 89 -6.56 -9.81 -15.31
C GLY A 89 -7.47 -9.27 -16.41
N GLU A 90 -8.31 -10.16 -16.97
CA GLU A 90 -9.07 -9.95 -18.20
C GLU A 90 -9.97 -8.71 -18.20
N THR A 91 -10.69 -8.47 -17.12
CA THR A 91 -11.69 -7.40 -17.04
C THR A 91 -11.17 -6.19 -16.29
N ALA A 92 -9.85 -6.08 -16.14
CA ALA A 92 -9.23 -4.92 -15.52
C ALA A 92 -9.34 -3.70 -16.45
N GLU A 93 -9.64 -2.55 -15.85
CA GLU A 93 -9.68 -1.27 -16.53
C GLU A 93 -8.72 -0.33 -15.84
N ILE A 94 -7.78 0.24 -16.59
CA ILE A 94 -6.73 1.09 -16.05
C ILE A 94 -6.83 2.44 -16.75
N GLY A 95 -7.06 3.50 -15.97
CA GLY A 95 -7.09 4.87 -16.43
C GLY A 95 -5.75 5.38 -16.95
N ASP A 96 -5.77 6.62 -17.44
CA ASP A 96 -4.56 7.32 -17.89
C ASP A 96 -3.62 7.60 -16.71
N ASP A 97 -2.33 7.72 -17.00
CA ASP A 97 -1.31 8.16 -16.05
C ASP A 97 -1.10 7.26 -14.82
N CYS A 98 -1.64 6.04 -14.81
CA CYS A 98 -1.43 5.11 -13.70
C CYS A 98 0.01 4.55 -13.67
N THR A 99 0.47 4.21 -12.47
CA THR A 99 1.78 3.59 -12.24
C THR A 99 1.65 2.34 -11.38
N LEU A 100 2.23 1.23 -11.83
CA LEU A 100 2.34 -0.02 -11.08
C LEU A 100 3.81 -0.37 -10.90
N TYR A 101 4.18 -0.77 -9.69
CA TYR A 101 5.48 -1.39 -9.43
C TYR A 101 5.43 -2.91 -9.61
N HIS A 102 6.59 -3.57 -9.54
CA HIS A 102 6.71 -5.03 -9.61
C HIS A 102 5.82 -5.76 -8.61
N GLY A 103 5.44 -7.01 -8.92
CA GLY A 103 4.68 -7.89 -8.03
C GLY A 103 3.23 -7.49 -7.77
N VAL A 104 2.73 -6.44 -8.46
CA VAL A 104 1.33 -6.00 -8.32
C VAL A 104 0.38 -6.99 -8.98
N THR A 105 -0.76 -7.26 -8.33
CA THR A 105 -1.84 -8.07 -8.94
C THR A 105 -3.15 -7.28 -8.97
N LEU A 106 -3.71 -7.15 -10.17
CA LEU A 106 -5.11 -6.72 -10.40
C LEU A 106 -5.93 -7.98 -10.68
N GLY A 107 -6.39 -8.61 -9.59
CA GLY A 107 -6.92 -9.97 -9.57
C GLY A 107 -8.44 -10.04 -9.45
N GLY A 108 -9.00 -11.19 -9.84
CA GLY A 108 -10.41 -11.50 -9.67
C GLY A 108 -10.70 -12.23 -8.35
N THR A 109 -11.92 -12.10 -7.85
CA THR A 109 -12.39 -12.80 -6.63
C THR A 109 -13.50 -13.82 -6.92
N SER A 110 -13.98 -13.92 -8.16
CA SER A 110 -15.09 -14.78 -8.56
C SER A 110 -14.73 -15.65 -9.76
N TRP A 111 -15.31 -16.85 -9.80
CA TRP A 111 -15.25 -17.80 -10.92
C TRP A 111 -16.28 -17.51 -12.01
N SER A 112 -17.21 -16.59 -11.75
CA SER A 112 -18.28 -16.27 -12.70
C SER A 112 -17.77 -15.45 -13.88
N PRO A 113 -18.29 -15.68 -15.09
CA PRO A 113 -18.01 -14.82 -16.23
C PRO A 113 -18.54 -13.40 -15.96
N GLY A 114 -17.81 -12.38 -16.42
CA GLY A 114 -18.16 -10.97 -16.24
C GLY A 114 -17.07 -10.12 -15.57
N LYS A 115 -17.46 -8.89 -15.17
CA LYS A 115 -16.59 -7.94 -14.47
C LYS A 115 -16.20 -8.51 -13.11
N ARG A 116 -14.91 -8.70 -12.89
CA ARG A 116 -14.36 -9.34 -11.68
C ARG A 116 -13.00 -8.81 -11.27
N HIS A 117 -12.35 -8.01 -12.11
CA HIS A 117 -11.08 -7.38 -11.82
C HIS A 117 -11.28 -5.88 -11.57
N PRO A 118 -10.30 -5.20 -10.93
CA PRO A 118 -10.43 -3.81 -10.54
C PRO A 118 -10.57 -2.83 -11.72
N THR A 119 -11.12 -1.66 -11.40
CA THR A 119 -11.03 -0.46 -12.24
C THR A 119 -10.19 0.60 -11.52
N LEU A 120 -9.16 1.12 -12.17
CA LEU A 120 -8.32 2.19 -11.66
C LEU A 120 -8.68 3.51 -12.35
N GLY A 121 -8.97 4.54 -11.56
CA GLY A 121 -9.10 5.92 -12.03
C GLY A 121 -7.78 6.49 -12.53
N LYS A 122 -7.81 7.70 -13.08
CA LYS A 122 -6.62 8.38 -13.59
C LYS A 122 -5.58 8.62 -12.49
N GLY A 123 -4.30 8.46 -12.81
CA GLY A 123 -3.19 8.83 -11.93
C GLY A 123 -3.01 7.95 -10.69
N VAL A 124 -3.64 6.78 -10.65
CA VAL A 124 -3.50 5.85 -9.53
C VAL A 124 -2.08 5.28 -9.48
N VAL A 125 -1.51 5.22 -8.28
CA VAL A 125 -0.19 4.63 -8.03
C VAL A 125 -0.34 3.41 -7.14
N ILE A 126 0.18 2.26 -7.58
CA ILE A 126 0.13 1.00 -6.84
C ILE A 126 1.55 0.52 -6.53
N GLY A 127 1.90 0.55 -5.25
CA GLY A 127 3.19 0.15 -4.71
C GLY A 127 3.53 -1.32 -4.94
N ALA A 128 4.82 -1.64 -4.78
CA ALA A 128 5.37 -2.96 -5.08
C ALA A 128 4.66 -4.06 -4.29
N GLY A 129 4.35 -5.17 -4.95
CA GLY A 129 3.77 -6.35 -4.30
C GLY A 129 2.29 -6.23 -3.90
N ALA A 130 1.64 -5.08 -4.10
CA ALA A 130 0.24 -4.90 -3.68
C ALA A 130 -0.74 -5.80 -4.46
N LYS A 131 -1.83 -6.18 -3.81
CA LYS A 131 -2.90 -7.02 -4.38
C LYS A 131 -4.21 -6.25 -4.34
N VAL A 132 -4.79 -5.97 -5.50
CA VAL A 132 -6.10 -5.32 -5.62
C VAL A 132 -7.05 -6.34 -6.22
N LEU A 133 -8.01 -6.79 -5.42
CA LEU A 133 -8.77 -8.01 -5.69
C LEU A 133 -10.27 -7.74 -5.77
N GLY A 134 -10.87 -8.09 -6.91
CA GLY A 134 -12.31 -8.00 -7.14
C GLY A 134 -12.71 -6.84 -8.05
N PRO A 135 -14.02 -6.74 -8.39
CA PRO A 135 -14.56 -5.70 -9.24
C PRO A 135 -14.74 -4.37 -8.48
N LEU A 136 -13.68 -3.88 -7.86
CA LEU A 136 -13.67 -2.65 -7.08
C LEU A 136 -13.13 -1.47 -7.89
N TYR A 137 -13.47 -0.25 -7.46
CA TYR A 137 -12.99 0.99 -8.02
C TYR A 137 -11.92 1.63 -7.13
N VAL A 138 -10.78 1.96 -7.72
CA VAL A 138 -9.72 2.76 -7.10
C VAL A 138 -9.80 4.17 -7.67
N GLY A 139 -10.19 5.13 -6.84
CA GLY A 139 -10.44 6.51 -7.25
C GLY A 139 -9.21 7.22 -7.80
N GLU A 140 -9.45 8.30 -8.54
CA GLU A 140 -8.39 9.07 -9.18
C GLU A 140 -7.33 9.56 -8.19
N ASN A 141 -6.06 9.50 -8.59
CA ASN A 141 -4.90 9.89 -7.79
C ASN A 141 -4.77 9.16 -6.44
N ALA A 142 -5.52 8.07 -6.22
CA ALA A 142 -5.34 7.25 -5.03
C ALA A 142 -4.00 6.50 -5.07
N ARG A 143 -3.49 6.18 -3.88
CA ARG A 143 -2.20 5.51 -3.68
C ARG A 143 -2.40 4.23 -2.89
N ILE A 144 -1.94 3.11 -3.43
CA ILE A 144 -1.93 1.84 -2.73
C ILE A 144 -0.49 1.58 -2.29
N GLY A 145 -0.29 1.39 -0.99
CA GLY A 145 1.01 1.09 -0.40
C GLY A 145 1.54 -0.28 -0.83
N SER A 146 2.85 -0.44 -0.74
CA SER A 146 3.51 -1.71 -1.04
C SER A 146 2.98 -2.84 -0.17
N ASN A 147 2.82 -4.02 -0.76
CA ASN A 147 2.25 -5.22 -0.13
C ASN A 147 0.84 -5.08 0.47
N ALA A 148 0.13 -3.98 0.21
CA ALA A 148 -1.23 -3.82 0.69
C ALA A 148 -2.19 -4.79 -0.04
N VAL A 149 -3.22 -5.26 0.67
CA VAL A 149 -4.27 -6.13 0.09
C VAL A 149 -5.61 -5.39 0.10
N VAL A 150 -6.01 -4.87 -1.06
CA VAL A 150 -7.20 -4.03 -1.24
C VAL A 150 -8.36 -4.89 -1.73
N VAL A 151 -9.44 -4.91 -0.94
CA VAL A 151 -10.65 -5.72 -1.19
C VAL A 151 -11.94 -4.90 -1.14
N LYS A 152 -11.81 -3.56 -1.10
CA LYS A 152 -12.91 -2.59 -1.08
C LYS A 152 -12.56 -1.38 -1.95
N ASP A 153 -13.59 -0.64 -2.36
CA ASP A 153 -13.41 0.61 -3.11
C ASP A 153 -12.53 1.61 -2.35
N VAL A 154 -11.74 2.36 -3.10
CA VAL A 154 -10.81 3.36 -2.58
C VAL A 154 -11.24 4.74 -3.08
N PRO A 155 -11.52 5.70 -2.19
CA PRO A 155 -11.86 7.06 -2.59
C PRO A 155 -10.74 7.75 -3.38
N ALA A 156 -11.10 8.76 -4.18
CA ALA A 156 -10.12 9.56 -4.91
C ALA A 156 -9.14 10.26 -3.95
N GLY A 157 -7.86 10.28 -4.31
CA GLY A 157 -6.78 10.89 -3.53
C GLY A 157 -6.43 10.19 -2.22
N ALA A 158 -7.12 9.10 -1.86
CA ALA A 158 -6.87 8.36 -0.62
C ALA A 158 -5.60 7.51 -0.71
N THR A 159 -4.97 7.26 0.43
CA THR A 159 -3.85 6.31 0.55
C THR A 159 -4.31 5.08 1.32
N VAL A 160 -4.06 3.88 0.79
CA VAL A 160 -4.44 2.60 1.42
C VAL A 160 -3.19 1.78 1.68
N ILE A 161 -3.02 1.26 2.89
CA ILE A 161 -1.90 0.39 3.24
C ILE A 161 -2.36 -0.82 4.06
N GLY A 162 -1.48 -1.81 4.22
CA GLY A 162 -1.68 -2.92 5.15
C GLY A 162 -2.49 -4.09 4.60
N ILE A 163 -2.63 -5.12 5.42
CA ILE A 163 -3.32 -6.38 5.11
C ILE A 163 -4.31 -6.69 6.25
N PRO A 164 -5.64 -6.59 6.04
CA PRO A 164 -6.30 -6.03 4.86
C PRO A 164 -6.06 -4.51 4.75
N GLY A 165 -6.18 -3.99 3.53
CA GLY A 165 -5.94 -2.59 3.20
C GLY A 165 -6.89 -1.65 3.93
N ARG A 166 -6.34 -0.63 4.60
CA ARG A 166 -7.08 0.42 5.31
C ARG A 166 -6.67 1.79 4.79
N ILE A 167 -7.66 2.68 4.68
CA ILE A 167 -7.42 4.07 4.29
C ILE A 167 -6.72 4.79 5.45
N VAL A 168 -5.59 5.42 5.15
CA VAL A 168 -4.85 6.27 6.09
C VAL A 168 -5.39 7.68 5.97
N ALA A 169 -5.94 8.21 7.06
CA ALA A 169 -6.27 9.63 7.14
C ALA A 169 -4.97 10.43 7.21
N LYS A 170 -4.89 11.57 6.50
CA LYS A 170 -3.83 12.55 6.78
C LYS A 170 -4.02 13.00 8.22
N ALA A 171 -3.00 12.88 9.05
CA ALA A 171 -3.03 13.42 10.40
C ALA A 171 -3.19 14.94 10.30
N ASP A 172 -4.20 15.50 10.97
CA ASP A 172 -4.29 16.95 11.15
C ASP A 172 -3.14 17.42 12.04
N ALA A 173 -2.60 18.61 11.73
CA ALA A 173 -1.44 19.18 12.43
C ALA A 173 -1.69 19.36 13.94
N GLU A 174 -2.94 19.65 14.34
CA GLU A 174 -3.33 19.82 15.74
C GLU A 174 -3.33 18.49 16.52
N THR A 175 -3.84 17.41 15.93
CA THR A 175 -3.87 16.06 16.55
C THR A 175 -2.45 15.52 16.75
N SER A 176 -1.54 15.86 15.83
CA SER A 176 -0.13 15.48 15.88
C SER A 176 0.61 16.13 17.05
N ALA A 177 0.32 17.41 17.34
CA ALA A 177 0.92 18.14 18.45
C ALA A 177 0.45 17.64 19.82
N GLN A 178 -0.85 17.35 19.98
CA GLN A 178 -1.41 16.82 21.23
C GLN A 178 -0.86 15.43 21.57
N ARG A 179 -0.74 14.54 20.58
CA ARG A 179 -0.17 13.19 20.77
C ARG A 179 1.31 13.21 21.11
N GLN A 180 2.09 14.10 20.49
CA GLN A 180 3.52 14.27 20.84
C GLN A 180 3.73 14.78 22.27
N GLN A 181 2.87 15.66 22.77
CA GLN A 181 2.91 16.11 24.16
C GLN A 181 2.56 14.97 25.13
N MET A 182 1.60 14.12 24.78
CA MET A 182 1.28 12.92 25.58
C MET A 182 2.42 11.91 25.57
N ALA A 183 3.01 11.56 24.42
CA ALA A 183 4.13 10.63 24.33
C ALA A 183 5.33 11.05 25.20
N LYS A 184 5.67 12.36 25.20
CA LYS A 184 6.71 12.93 26.07
C LYS A 184 6.40 12.84 27.56
N LYS A 185 5.13 12.96 27.96
CA LYS A 185 4.70 12.90 29.36
C LYS A 185 4.84 11.50 29.96
N PHE A 186 4.70 10.46 29.14
CA PHE A 186 4.74 9.06 29.58
C PHE A 186 6.07 8.35 29.29
N GLY A 187 7.05 9.04 28.70
CA GLY A 187 8.38 8.48 28.43
C GLY A 187 8.41 7.37 27.37
N PHE A 188 7.30 7.18 26.65
CA PHE A 188 7.16 6.09 25.68
C PHE A 188 7.27 6.66 24.26
N ASP A 189 8.48 6.63 23.71
CA ASP A 189 8.74 6.97 22.31
C ASP A 189 8.84 5.66 21.51
N ALA A 190 7.69 5.00 21.31
CA ALA A 190 7.64 3.84 20.44
C ALA A 190 7.37 4.27 19.02
N TYR A 191 8.17 3.74 18.10
CA TYR A 191 7.95 3.72 16.65
C TYR A 191 6.49 3.39 16.23
N ALA A 192 5.67 2.82 17.12
CA ALA A 192 4.28 2.43 16.92
C ALA A 192 3.22 3.51 17.25
N VAL A 193 3.56 4.74 17.68
CA VAL A 193 2.55 5.78 18.01
C VAL A 193 2.97 7.19 17.57
N SER A 194 3.88 7.31 16.60
CA SER A 194 4.19 8.63 16.01
C SER A 194 3.02 9.11 15.16
N ALA A 195 2.77 10.42 15.15
CA ALA A 195 1.66 11.03 14.40
C ALA A 195 1.76 10.79 12.87
N ASP A 196 2.98 10.53 12.38
CA ASP A 196 3.27 10.20 11.00
C ASP A 196 3.37 8.69 10.74
N ASN A 197 3.05 7.83 11.72
CA ASN A 197 3.07 6.39 11.51
C ASN A 197 1.87 5.99 10.61
N PRO A 198 2.13 5.52 9.39
CA PRO A 198 1.05 5.17 8.48
C PRO A 198 0.29 3.92 8.96
N ASP A 199 0.84 3.13 9.89
CA ASP A 199 0.24 1.87 10.36
C ASP A 199 -1.16 2.10 11.00
N PRO A 200 -2.23 1.51 10.43
CA PRO A 200 -3.56 1.63 10.99
C PRO A 200 -3.73 0.95 12.37
N VAL A 201 -2.90 -0.04 12.71
CA VAL A 201 -2.93 -0.71 14.02
C VAL A 201 -2.34 0.23 15.08
N ALA A 202 -1.18 0.82 14.81
CA ALA A 202 -0.58 1.89 15.60
C ALA A 202 -1.58 3.02 15.91
N ASN A 203 -2.27 3.52 14.89
CA ASN A 203 -3.27 4.58 15.04
C ASN A 203 -4.48 4.16 15.91
N ALA A 204 -4.92 2.90 15.80
CA ALA A 204 -5.99 2.37 16.63
C ALA A 204 -5.56 2.24 18.11
N ILE A 205 -4.34 1.76 18.36
CA ILE A 205 -3.76 1.68 19.71
C ILE A 205 -3.62 3.09 20.29
N GLY A 206 -3.11 4.05 19.52
CA GLY A 206 -3.04 5.46 19.92
C GLY A 206 -4.40 6.02 20.31
N SER A 207 -5.45 5.74 19.53
CA SER A 207 -6.82 6.20 19.84
C SER A 207 -7.39 5.55 21.10
N LEU A 208 -7.06 4.29 21.38
CA LEU A 208 -7.44 3.63 22.64
C LEU A 208 -6.71 4.24 23.83
N LEU A 209 -5.41 4.53 23.70
CA LEU A 209 -4.62 5.21 24.74
C LEU A 209 -5.16 6.62 25.00
N ASP A 210 -5.48 7.39 23.96
CA ASP A 210 -6.12 8.70 24.07
C ASP A 210 -7.42 8.58 24.89
N HIS A 211 -8.27 7.59 24.59
CA HIS A 211 -9.52 7.37 25.33
C HIS A 211 -9.30 6.99 26.79
N ILE A 212 -8.32 6.12 27.09
CA ILE A 212 -7.94 5.77 28.46
C ILE A 212 -7.50 7.02 29.23
N HIS A 213 -6.72 7.91 28.62
CA HIS A 213 -6.34 9.18 29.26
C HIS A 213 -7.53 10.10 29.53
N PHE A 214 -8.50 10.19 28.60
CA PHE A 214 -9.72 10.94 28.85
C PHE A 214 -10.53 10.36 30.03
N LEU A 215 -10.59 9.03 30.14
CA LEU A 215 -11.23 8.35 31.26
C LEU A 215 -10.48 8.61 32.58
N ASP A 216 -9.14 8.49 32.61
CA ASP A 216 -8.34 8.76 33.82
C ASP A 216 -8.53 10.20 34.32
N ASN A 217 -8.56 11.17 33.41
CA ASN A 217 -8.82 12.57 33.76
C ASN A 217 -10.22 12.75 34.33
N LYS A 218 -11.24 12.11 33.72
CA LYS A 218 -12.62 12.16 34.20
C LYS A 218 -12.79 11.50 35.57
N VAL A 219 -12.13 10.37 35.79
CA VAL A 219 -12.09 9.67 37.08
C VAL A 219 -11.43 10.56 38.13
N THR A 220 -10.31 11.20 37.79
CA THR A 220 -9.61 12.13 38.71
C THR A 220 -10.49 13.32 39.10
N GLU A 221 -11.19 13.92 38.13
CA GLU A 221 -12.15 15.02 38.36
C GLU A 221 -13.31 14.57 39.27
N LEU A 222 -13.86 13.38 39.03
CA LEU A 222 -14.90 12.77 39.88
C LEU A 222 -14.41 12.54 41.32
N CYS A 223 -13.22 11.95 41.48
CA CYS A 223 -12.66 11.70 42.81
C CYS A 223 -12.40 13.01 43.58
N GLN A 224 -11.94 14.07 42.91
CA GLN A 224 -11.77 15.39 43.52
C GLN A 224 -13.11 15.97 44.03
N ASN A 225 -14.16 15.90 43.21
CA ASN A 225 -15.48 16.38 43.60
C ASN A 225 -16.10 15.57 44.75
N VAL A 226 -15.93 14.24 44.74
CA VAL A 226 -16.41 13.37 45.83
C VAL A 226 -15.66 13.65 47.14
N ASN A 227 -14.34 13.87 47.08
CA ASN A 227 -13.55 14.20 48.26
C ASN A 227 -13.88 15.60 48.80
N GLN A 228 -14.21 16.57 47.94
CA GLN A 228 -14.73 17.88 48.38
C GLN A 228 -16.08 17.79 49.12
N LEU A 229 -16.91 16.80 48.79
CA LEU A 229 -18.20 16.55 49.44
C LEU A 229 -18.07 15.72 50.74
N GLY A 230 -16.84 15.43 51.19
CA GLY A 230 -16.58 14.67 52.42
C GLY A 230 -16.38 13.17 52.22
N GLY A 231 -16.25 12.70 50.98
CA GLY A 231 -15.80 11.34 50.68
C GLY A 231 -14.29 11.15 50.88
N ASN A 232 -13.84 9.89 50.90
CA ASN A 232 -12.42 9.54 50.86
C ASN A 232 -12.21 8.40 49.87
N VAL A 233 -12.03 8.74 48.59
CA VAL A 233 -11.90 7.79 47.49
C VAL A 233 -10.69 8.15 46.63
N CYS A 234 -10.09 7.14 45.98
CA CYS A 234 -9.01 7.30 44.99
C CYS A 234 -7.69 7.89 45.54
N SER A 235 -7.20 7.40 46.68
CA SER A 235 -5.96 7.89 47.31
C SER A 235 -4.68 7.59 46.51
N GLU A 236 -4.63 6.49 45.75
CA GLU A 236 -3.51 6.15 44.86
C GLU A 236 -4.03 5.55 43.55
N LEU A 237 -3.74 6.20 42.43
CA LEU A 237 -3.94 5.61 41.10
C LEU A 237 -2.87 4.53 40.88
N PRO A 238 -3.22 3.31 40.45
CA PRO A 238 -2.24 2.29 40.15
C PRO A 238 -1.35 2.75 39.00
N GLN A 239 -0.07 2.98 39.28
CA GLN A 239 0.92 3.24 38.23
C GLN A 239 1.20 1.95 37.47
N VAL A 240 0.93 1.96 36.17
CA VAL A 240 1.39 0.89 35.28
C VAL A 240 2.91 1.00 35.20
N LYS A 241 3.61 0.17 35.98
CA LYS A 241 5.07 0.04 35.89
C LYS A 241 5.39 -0.75 34.63
N ILE A 242 5.82 -0.06 33.60
CA ILE A 242 6.43 -0.67 32.42
C ILE A 242 7.90 -0.88 32.78
N ASP A 243 8.30 -2.14 32.99
CA ASP A 243 9.72 -2.46 33.23
C ASP A 243 10.49 -2.37 31.91
N GLU A 244 11.06 -1.20 31.62
CA GLU A 244 11.89 -0.97 30.45
C GLU A 244 13.06 -1.97 30.32
N ALA A 245 13.52 -2.55 31.43
CA ALA A 245 14.59 -3.55 31.41
C ALA A 245 14.10 -4.87 30.80
N GLU A 246 12.85 -5.26 31.05
CA GLU A 246 12.25 -6.48 30.51
C GLU A 246 12.10 -6.38 28.98
N PHE A 247 11.68 -5.22 28.47
CA PHE A 247 11.58 -4.96 27.03
C PHE A 247 12.96 -4.99 26.34
N LYS A 248 13.97 -4.33 26.92
CA LYS A 248 15.34 -4.35 26.37
C LYS A 248 15.93 -5.75 26.38
N LEU A 249 15.69 -6.53 27.43
CA LEU A 249 16.18 -7.89 27.55
C LEU A 249 15.50 -8.81 26.52
N ALA A 250 14.20 -8.64 26.29
CA ALA A 250 13.46 -9.37 25.26
C ALA A 250 13.98 -9.04 23.85
N GLU A 251 14.26 -7.76 23.56
CA GLU A 251 14.82 -7.33 22.29
C GLU A 251 16.22 -7.89 22.05
N GLN A 252 17.08 -7.87 23.08
CA GLN A 252 18.42 -8.47 23.04
C GLN A 252 18.37 -9.99 22.80
N ARG A 253 17.49 -10.72 23.49
CA ARG A 253 17.29 -12.16 23.26
C ARG A 253 16.83 -12.46 21.84
N ALA A 254 15.89 -11.67 21.31
CA ALA A 254 15.41 -11.82 19.95
C ALA A 254 16.49 -11.47 18.90
N ALA A 255 17.42 -10.56 19.20
CA ALA A 255 18.55 -10.24 18.34
C ALA A 255 19.62 -11.35 18.35
N GLU A 256 19.93 -11.92 19.51
CA GLU A 256 20.83 -13.07 19.63
C GLU A 256 20.29 -14.31 18.93
N GLN A 257 18.99 -14.56 19.03
CA GLN A 257 18.35 -15.70 18.38
C GLN A 257 18.43 -15.59 16.85
N ARG A 258 18.18 -14.39 16.29
CA ARG A 258 18.36 -14.12 14.86
C ARG A 258 19.80 -14.33 14.38
N ARG A 259 20.79 -13.90 15.15
CA ARG A 259 22.21 -14.13 14.81
C ARG A 259 22.58 -15.61 14.79
N LYS A 260 22.07 -16.40 15.75
CA LYS A 260 22.29 -17.85 15.78
C LYS A 260 21.64 -18.56 14.60
N GLU A 261 20.45 -18.12 14.19
CA GLU A 261 19.76 -18.66 13.02
C GLU A 261 20.54 -18.34 11.73
N ASP A 262 21.05 -17.12 11.56
CA ASP A 262 21.89 -16.73 10.42
C ASP A 262 23.22 -17.51 10.39
N GLU A 263 23.88 -17.68 11.54
CA GLU A 263 25.10 -18.49 11.65
C GLU A 263 24.84 -19.96 11.29
N SER A 264 23.70 -20.52 11.72
CA SER A 264 23.31 -21.90 11.39
C SER A 264 22.89 -22.12 9.94
N ALA A 265 22.44 -21.05 9.24
CA ALA A 265 22.09 -21.10 7.82
C ALA A 265 23.31 -20.92 6.90
N SER A 266 24.44 -20.46 7.46
CA SER A 266 25.70 -20.21 6.75
C SER A 266 26.76 -21.31 6.90
N ALA A 267 26.47 -22.35 7.70
CA ALA A 267 27.28 -23.55 7.90
C ALA A 267 26.68 -24.76 7.17
#